data_AF-A0A4Q7YAW1-F1
#
_entry.id   AF-A0A4Q7YAW1-F1
#
_cell.length_a   1.000
_cell.length_b   1.000
_cell.length_c   1.000
_cell.angle_alpha   90.00
_cell.angle_beta   90.00
_cell.angle_gamma   90.00
#
_symmetry.space_group_name_H-M   'P 1'
#
loop_
_entity.id
_entity.type
_entity.pdbx_description
1 polymer ?
#
loop_
_entity_poly.entity_id
_entity_poly.type
_entity_poly.pdbx_seq_one_letter_code
_entity_poly.pdbx_strand_id
1 'polypeptide(L)'
;MSTLVGFDAWAELAGDSPTSRTEWAAVVAAWSEPHRRYHDLAHLAAVLGMAGRLAAGAPDPDAVRLAAWYHDVVYDPQRPDNEQVSAARARAGLRGLVSDERVEEVVRLVLLTASHDPAPDDRNGAALCDADLAVLAGPPEAYAAYASAIRAEYGHLSDEEFTAGRIAVLEQLLALPRLYRLPDVAGWEPRARANLAAELALLRSRAAAGGASGNATPPPSAG
;
A
#
# COMPACT_ATOMS: atom_id res chain seq x y z
N MET A 1 11.38 17.25 -7.22
CA MET A 1 10.57 16.03 -7.29
C MET A 1 11.41 14.93 -7.91
N SER A 2 11.32 13.69 -7.42
CA SER A 2 11.96 12.53 -8.06
C SER A 2 11.55 12.48 -9.54
N THR A 3 12.48 12.13 -10.43
CA THR A 3 12.17 11.97 -11.87
C THR A 3 11.07 10.92 -12.10
N LEU A 4 10.94 9.96 -11.18
CA LEU A 4 9.92 8.90 -11.22
C LEU A 4 8.50 9.43 -11.06
N VAL A 5 8.31 10.57 -10.40
CA VAL A 5 7.00 11.21 -10.19
C VAL A 5 6.81 12.43 -11.11
N GLY A 6 7.75 12.63 -12.05
CA GLY A 6 7.71 13.73 -13.00
C GLY A 6 6.67 13.53 -14.11
N PHE A 7 6.29 14.63 -14.77
CA PHE A 7 5.36 14.58 -15.88
C PHE A 7 5.89 13.72 -17.05
N ASP A 8 7.20 13.71 -17.31
CA ASP A 8 7.77 12.91 -18.40
C ASP A 8 7.50 11.41 -18.19
N ALA A 9 7.69 10.90 -16.97
CA ALA A 9 7.40 9.50 -16.61
C ALA A 9 5.91 9.15 -16.71
N TRP A 10 5.03 10.13 -16.49
CA TRP A 10 3.59 9.99 -16.69
C TRP A 10 3.21 10.03 -18.18
N ALA A 11 3.79 10.96 -18.95
CA ALA A 11 3.49 11.17 -20.36
C ALA A 11 3.91 9.98 -21.23
N GLU A 12 4.92 9.21 -20.82
CA GLU A 12 5.23 7.90 -21.41
C GLU A 12 4.03 6.93 -21.42
N LEU A 13 3.15 7.02 -20.40
CA LEU A 13 2.04 6.09 -20.18
C LEU A 13 0.70 6.64 -20.69
N ALA A 14 0.46 7.94 -20.51
CA ALA A 14 -0.83 8.59 -20.75
C ALA A 14 -0.76 9.72 -21.81
N GLY A 15 0.35 9.82 -22.53
CA GLY A 15 0.59 10.78 -23.61
C GLY A 15 0.90 12.20 -23.13
N ASP A 16 1.43 13.04 -24.04
CA ASP A 16 1.64 14.47 -23.81
C ASP A 16 0.49 15.29 -24.41
N SER A 17 -0.46 15.65 -23.56
CA SER A 17 -1.57 16.54 -23.90
C SER A 17 -1.90 17.46 -22.72
N PRO A 18 -2.60 18.59 -22.95
CA PRO A 18 -3.09 19.43 -21.85
C PRO A 18 -3.94 18.64 -20.83
N THR A 19 -4.81 17.75 -21.30
CA THR A 19 -5.62 16.88 -20.44
C THR A 19 -4.75 15.96 -19.59
N SER A 20 -3.74 15.33 -20.19
CA SER A 20 -2.79 14.46 -19.47
C SER A 20 -2.00 15.23 -18.41
N ARG A 21 -1.56 16.46 -18.71
CA ARG A 21 -0.87 17.34 -17.75
C ARG A 21 -1.76 17.72 -16.57
N THR A 22 -3.03 18.05 -16.83
CA THR A 22 -4.01 18.34 -15.78
C THR A 22 -4.25 17.13 -14.89
N GLU A 23 -4.40 15.94 -15.47
CA GLU A 23 -4.63 14.71 -14.70
C GLU A 23 -3.40 14.34 -13.86
N TRP A 24 -2.20 14.37 -14.42
CA TRP A 24 -0.96 14.16 -13.68
C TRP A 24 -0.85 15.11 -12.47
N ALA A 25 -1.10 16.41 -12.69
CA ALA A 25 -1.04 17.40 -11.61
C ALA A 25 -2.06 17.09 -10.50
N ALA A 26 -3.26 16.63 -10.85
CA ALA A 26 -4.28 16.23 -9.89
C ALA A 26 -3.89 14.97 -9.09
N VAL A 27 -3.30 13.96 -9.75
CA VAL A 27 -2.78 12.75 -9.09
C VAL A 27 -1.66 13.13 -8.13
N VAL A 28 -0.67 13.92 -8.57
CA VAL A 28 0.44 14.38 -7.71
C VAL A 28 -0.08 15.20 -6.53
N ALA A 29 -1.08 16.06 -6.73
CA ALA A 29 -1.69 16.82 -5.65
C ALA A 29 -2.33 15.91 -4.58
N ALA A 30 -3.02 14.85 -5.00
CA ALA A 30 -3.61 13.89 -4.08
C ALA A 30 -2.56 13.14 -3.24
N TRP A 31 -1.47 12.69 -3.86
CA TRP A 31 -0.33 12.10 -3.14
C TRP A 31 0.44 13.09 -2.25
N SER A 32 0.21 14.40 -2.42
CA SER A 32 0.85 15.48 -1.65
C SER A 32 0.00 15.99 -0.48
N GLU A 33 -1.14 15.35 -0.18
CA GLU A 33 -2.03 15.81 0.87
C GLU A 33 -1.34 15.81 2.26
N PRO A 34 -1.49 16.87 3.08
CA PRO A 34 -0.68 17.04 4.29
C PRO A 34 -0.87 16.00 5.40
N HIS A 35 -1.96 15.23 5.37
CA HIS A 35 -2.25 14.18 6.36
C HIS A 35 -1.47 12.89 6.09
N ARG A 36 -0.97 12.69 4.87
CA ARG A 36 -0.19 11.50 4.49
C ARG A 36 1.16 11.50 5.22
N ARG A 37 1.60 10.32 5.64
CA ARG A 37 2.89 10.12 6.32
C ARG A 37 3.69 8.99 5.71
N TYR A 38 3.03 7.86 5.44
CA TYR A 38 3.61 6.77 4.67
C TYR A 38 3.12 6.82 3.23
N HIS A 39 1.81 6.97 3.00
CA HIS A 39 1.23 6.94 1.66
C HIS A 39 1.37 8.29 0.95
N ASP A 40 2.62 8.74 0.79
CA ASP A 40 3.02 10.03 0.22
C ASP A 40 3.79 9.89 -1.11
N LEU A 41 4.32 11.01 -1.63
CA LEU A 41 5.12 11.01 -2.87
C LEU A 41 6.40 10.14 -2.80
N ALA A 42 6.95 9.90 -1.60
CA ALA A 42 8.13 9.05 -1.44
C ALA A 42 7.75 7.57 -1.60
N HIS A 43 6.63 7.14 -1.01
CA HIS A 43 6.05 5.81 -1.27
C HIS A 43 5.71 5.62 -2.73
N LEU A 44 4.97 6.57 -3.34
CA LEU A 44 4.65 6.51 -4.77
C LEU A 44 5.90 6.35 -5.63
N ALA A 45 6.96 7.14 -5.38
CA ALA A 45 8.21 7.02 -6.12
C ALA A 45 8.87 5.64 -5.96
N ALA A 46 8.82 5.06 -4.75
CA ALA A 46 9.35 3.73 -4.48
C ALA A 46 8.57 2.65 -5.24
N VAL A 47 7.23 2.68 -5.20
CA VAL A 47 6.36 1.75 -5.91
C VAL A 47 6.54 1.88 -7.42
N LEU A 48 6.58 3.10 -7.98
CA LEU A 48 6.81 3.31 -9.41
C LEU A 48 8.16 2.78 -9.87
N GLY A 49 9.22 3.01 -9.08
CA GLY A 49 10.55 2.48 -9.36
C GLY A 49 10.59 0.95 -9.33
N MET A 50 9.79 0.32 -8.45
CA MET A 50 9.71 -1.13 -8.37
C MET A 50 8.83 -1.72 -9.47
N ALA A 51 7.64 -1.17 -9.70
CA ALA A 51 6.73 -1.55 -10.77
C ALA A 51 7.42 -1.47 -12.14
N GLY A 52 8.20 -0.42 -12.41
CA GLY A 52 8.97 -0.32 -13.66
C GLY A 52 9.97 -1.47 -13.86
N ARG A 53 10.54 -2.03 -12.78
CA ARG A 53 11.44 -3.19 -12.87
C ARG A 53 10.68 -4.52 -12.95
N LEU A 54 9.68 -4.70 -12.10
CA LEU A 54 8.97 -5.97 -11.94
C LEU A 54 7.96 -6.23 -13.07
N ALA A 55 7.42 -5.18 -13.68
CA ALA A 55 6.45 -5.31 -14.75
C ALA A 55 7.07 -5.64 -16.12
N ALA A 56 8.41 -5.67 -16.25
CA ALA A 56 9.08 -5.85 -17.54
C ALA A 56 8.69 -7.14 -18.30
N GLY A 57 8.27 -8.18 -17.57
CA GLY A 57 7.77 -9.43 -18.15
C GLY A 57 6.25 -9.62 -18.08
N ALA A 58 5.51 -8.63 -17.59
CA ALA A 58 4.06 -8.73 -17.39
C ALA A 58 3.31 -8.50 -18.72
N PRO A 59 2.10 -9.08 -18.91
CA PRO A 59 1.30 -8.89 -20.12
C PRO A 59 1.01 -7.43 -20.48
N ASP A 60 0.73 -6.57 -19.50
CA ASP A 60 0.56 -5.12 -19.71
C ASP A 60 1.38 -4.32 -18.69
N PRO A 61 2.67 -4.06 -18.97
CA PRO A 61 3.55 -3.33 -18.06
C PRO A 61 3.09 -1.88 -17.82
N ASP A 62 2.45 -1.26 -18.81
CA ASP A 62 1.95 0.11 -18.71
C ASP A 62 0.74 0.18 -17.78
N ALA A 63 -0.15 -0.81 -17.84
CA ALA A 63 -1.27 -0.93 -16.89
C ALA A 63 -0.76 -1.09 -15.44
N VAL A 64 0.29 -1.88 -15.20
CA VAL A 64 0.89 -2.00 -13.87
C VAL A 64 1.46 -0.66 -13.38
N ARG A 65 2.19 0.06 -14.23
CA ARG A 65 2.75 1.38 -13.88
C ARG A 65 1.65 2.41 -13.63
N LEU A 66 0.58 2.43 -14.44
CA LEU A 66 -0.58 3.29 -14.21
C LEU A 66 -1.32 2.92 -12.93
N ALA A 67 -1.51 1.63 -12.64
CA ALA A 67 -2.11 1.19 -11.38
C ALA A 67 -1.27 1.63 -10.17
N ALA A 68 0.07 1.60 -10.26
CA ALA A 68 0.94 2.15 -9.23
C ALA A 68 0.72 3.66 -8.99
N TRP A 69 0.46 4.46 -10.04
CA TRP A 69 0.07 5.87 -9.86
C TRP A 69 -1.25 6.06 -9.10
N TYR A 70 -2.17 5.10 -9.24
CA TYR A 70 -3.54 5.24 -8.75
C TYR A 70 -3.86 4.47 -7.45
N HIS A 71 -3.06 3.47 -7.05
CA HIS A 71 -3.46 2.50 -6.01
C HIS A 71 -3.97 3.16 -4.71
N ASP A 72 -3.25 4.14 -4.17
CA ASP A 72 -3.69 4.96 -3.02
C ASP A 72 -3.86 6.45 -3.36
N VAL A 73 -4.25 6.76 -4.61
CA VAL A 73 -4.49 8.15 -5.01
C VAL A 73 -5.57 8.78 -4.14
N VAL A 74 -6.57 8.01 -3.70
CA VAL A 74 -7.46 8.37 -2.62
C VAL A 74 -7.01 7.60 -1.38
N TYR A 75 -6.75 8.33 -0.31
CA TYR A 75 -6.34 7.73 0.96
C TYR A 75 -6.88 8.54 2.13
N ASP A 76 -7.89 7.98 2.79
CA ASP A 76 -8.41 8.44 4.06
C ASP A 76 -8.39 7.27 5.06
N PRO A 77 -7.53 7.31 6.10
CA PRO A 77 -7.45 6.28 7.12
C PRO A 77 -8.76 5.98 7.86
N GLN A 78 -9.78 6.85 7.76
CA GLN A 78 -11.10 6.66 8.38
C GLN A 78 -12.10 5.95 7.45
N ARG A 79 -11.72 5.67 6.20
CA ARG A 79 -12.58 5.03 5.21
C ARG A 79 -12.21 3.56 4.99
N PRO A 80 -13.19 2.67 4.83
CA PRO A 80 -12.95 1.27 4.51
C PRO A 80 -12.88 0.99 3.00
N ASP A 81 -13.10 1.99 2.16
CA ASP A 81 -13.34 1.83 0.71
C ASP A 81 -12.32 2.57 -0.18
N ASN A 82 -11.11 2.85 0.33
CA ASN A 82 -10.10 3.64 -0.37
C ASN A 82 -9.76 3.05 -1.75
N GLU A 83 -9.59 1.73 -1.85
CA GLU A 83 -9.23 1.06 -3.10
C GLU A 83 -10.35 1.17 -4.15
N GLN A 84 -11.62 1.06 -3.75
CA GLN A 84 -12.75 1.22 -4.67
C GLN A 84 -12.84 2.66 -5.19
N VAL A 85 -12.59 3.64 -4.32
CA VAL A 85 -12.61 5.06 -4.73
C VAL A 85 -11.41 5.41 -5.59
N SER A 86 -10.21 4.91 -5.27
CA SER A 86 -9.00 5.02 -6.09
C SER A 86 -9.21 4.40 -7.47
N ALA A 87 -9.82 3.22 -7.55
CA ALA A 87 -10.14 2.57 -8.81
C ALA A 87 -11.16 3.39 -9.64
N ALA A 88 -12.19 3.94 -9.01
CA ALA A 88 -13.13 4.84 -9.68
C ALA A 88 -12.44 6.13 -10.17
N ARG A 89 -11.51 6.68 -9.39
CA ARG A 89 -10.70 7.86 -9.75
C ARG A 89 -9.80 7.56 -10.95
N ALA A 90 -9.20 6.37 -11.01
CA ALA A 90 -8.40 5.90 -12.14
C ALA A 90 -9.24 5.79 -13.41
N ARG A 91 -10.42 5.16 -13.32
CA ARG A 91 -11.36 5.05 -14.45
C ARG A 91 -11.75 6.40 -15.03
N ALA A 92 -12.03 7.37 -14.16
CA ALA A 92 -12.41 8.72 -14.58
C ALA A 92 -11.22 9.49 -15.19
N GLY A 93 -10.05 9.40 -14.55
CA GLY A 93 -8.84 10.14 -14.93
C GLY A 93 -8.20 9.67 -16.23
N LEU A 94 -8.22 8.36 -16.48
CA LEU A 94 -7.57 7.75 -17.65
C LEU A 94 -8.45 7.71 -18.90
N ARG A 95 -9.74 8.07 -18.78
CA ARG A 95 -10.68 8.04 -19.91
C ARG A 95 -10.19 8.95 -21.04
N GLY A 96 -9.99 8.35 -22.22
CA GLY A 96 -9.52 9.07 -23.41
C GLY A 96 -8.02 9.41 -23.40
N LEU A 97 -7.28 9.04 -22.35
CA LEU A 97 -5.81 9.10 -22.31
C LEU A 97 -5.17 7.77 -22.71
N VAL A 98 -5.85 6.66 -22.43
CA VAL A 98 -5.43 5.29 -22.81
C VAL A 98 -6.62 4.49 -23.36
N SER A 99 -6.39 3.28 -23.86
CA SER A 99 -7.47 2.40 -24.33
C SER A 99 -8.39 1.97 -23.20
N ASP A 100 -9.67 1.72 -23.51
CA ASP A 100 -10.64 1.25 -22.51
C ASP A 100 -10.21 -0.07 -21.85
N GLU A 101 -9.60 -0.99 -22.61
CA GLU A 101 -9.02 -2.24 -22.08
C GLU A 101 -7.97 -1.98 -21.00
N ARG A 102 -7.08 -1.00 -21.22
CA ARG A 102 -6.07 -0.63 -20.23
C ARG A 102 -6.68 0.03 -19.01
N VAL A 103 -7.74 0.83 -19.18
CA VAL A 103 -8.49 1.39 -18.04
C VAL A 103 -9.08 0.27 -17.18
N GLU A 104 -9.71 -0.74 -17.78
CA GLU A 104 -10.27 -1.87 -17.04
C GLU A 104 -9.19 -2.65 -16.28
N GLU A 105 -8.02 -2.87 -16.90
CA GLU A 105 -6.93 -3.55 -16.22
C GLU A 105 -6.35 -2.73 -15.05
N VAL A 106 -6.16 -1.41 -15.24
CA VAL A 106 -5.75 -0.52 -14.14
C VAL A 106 -6.74 -0.58 -12.98
N VAL A 107 -8.04 -0.51 -13.27
CA VAL A 107 -9.10 -0.62 -12.25
C VAL A 107 -9.01 -1.94 -11.50
N ARG A 108 -8.86 -3.06 -12.22
CA ARG A 108 -8.73 -4.39 -11.60
C ARG A 108 -7.51 -4.48 -10.70
N LEU A 109 -6.37 -3.95 -11.16
CA LEU A 109 -5.12 -3.95 -10.41
C LEU A 109 -5.18 -3.07 -9.16
N VAL A 110 -5.79 -1.88 -9.22
CA VAL A 110 -6.01 -1.04 -8.05
C VAL A 110 -6.91 -1.73 -7.02
N LEU A 111 -7.98 -2.40 -7.45
CA LEU A 111 -8.83 -3.16 -6.52
C LEU A 111 -8.11 -4.35 -5.87
N LEU A 112 -7.15 -4.95 -6.57
CA LEU A 112 -6.38 -6.09 -6.09
C LEU A 112 -5.48 -5.73 -4.89
N THR A 113 -5.08 -4.46 -4.74
CA THR A 113 -4.26 -4.02 -3.59
C THR A 113 -5.00 -4.08 -2.27
N ALA A 114 -6.32 -4.29 -2.24
CA ALA A 114 -7.05 -4.52 -0.99
C ALA A 114 -6.69 -5.86 -0.33
N SER A 115 -6.30 -6.87 -1.11
CA SER A 115 -5.94 -8.21 -0.62
C SER A 115 -4.47 -8.57 -0.78
N HIS A 116 -3.79 -7.95 -1.75
CA HIS A 116 -2.45 -8.32 -2.21
C HIS A 116 -2.29 -9.81 -2.56
N ASP A 117 -3.38 -10.46 -3.01
CA ASP A 117 -3.41 -11.89 -3.34
C ASP A 117 -3.76 -12.14 -4.81
N PRO A 118 -2.83 -11.88 -5.75
CA PRO A 118 -3.05 -12.20 -7.16
C PRO A 118 -3.13 -13.72 -7.36
N ALA A 119 -3.88 -14.11 -8.40
CA ALA A 119 -3.89 -15.48 -8.89
C ALA A 119 -2.48 -15.94 -9.33
N PRO A 120 -2.16 -17.24 -9.26
CA PRO A 120 -0.81 -17.74 -9.57
C PRO A 120 -0.26 -17.35 -10.96
N ASP A 121 -1.13 -17.14 -11.94
CA ASP A 121 -0.82 -16.75 -13.32
C ASP A 121 -1.02 -15.25 -13.61
N ASP A 122 -1.51 -14.47 -12.64
CA ASP A 122 -1.71 -13.03 -12.76
C ASP A 122 -0.39 -12.26 -12.57
N ARG A 123 0.39 -12.18 -13.65
CA ARG A 123 1.70 -11.51 -13.64
C ARG A 123 1.60 -9.98 -13.52
N ASN A 124 0.51 -9.37 -13.97
CA ASN A 124 0.28 -7.93 -13.78
C ASN A 124 0.02 -7.65 -12.29
N GLY A 125 -0.88 -8.41 -11.68
CA GLY A 125 -1.20 -8.32 -10.25
C GLY A 125 0.01 -8.63 -9.38
N ALA A 126 0.76 -9.69 -9.69
CA ALA A 126 2.01 -10.02 -9.02
C ALA A 126 3.02 -8.86 -9.05
N ALA A 127 3.20 -8.21 -10.20
CA ALA A 127 4.13 -7.09 -10.31
C ALA A 127 3.71 -5.88 -9.46
N LEU A 128 2.41 -5.55 -9.42
CA LEU A 128 1.92 -4.44 -8.59
C LEU A 128 2.01 -4.77 -7.10
N CYS A 129 1.50 -5.93 -6.67
CA CYS A 129 1.50 -6.31 -5.26
C CYS A 129 2.93 -6.46 -4.70
N ASP A 130 3.84 -7.07 -5.46
CA ASP A 130 5.24 -7.20 -5.03
C ASP A 130 5.94 -5.84 -4.97
N ALA A 131 5.57 -4.90 -5.85
CA ALA A 131 6.10 -3.53 -5.84
C ALA A 131 5.62 -2.73 -4.62
N ASP A 132 4.33 -2.82 -4.31
CA ASP A 132 3.72 -2.12 -3.17
C ASP A 132 4.21 -2.68 -1.82
N LEU A 133 4.32 -4.00 -1.70
CA LEU A 133 4.79 -4.69 -0.50
C LEU A 133 6.33 -4.71 -0.35
N ALA A 134 7.08 -4.07 -1.24
CA ALA A 134 8.55 -4.09 -1.22
C ALA A 134 9.13 -3.52 0.09
N VAL A 135 8.44 -2.56 0.73
CA VAL A 135 8.85 -1.96 2.01
C VAL A 135 9.03 -3.00 3.11
N LEU A 136 8.24 -4.08 3.08
CA LEU A 136 8.25 -5.10 4.13
C LEU A 136 9.60 -5.81 4.20
N ALA A 137 10.30 -5.95 3.07
CA ALA A 137 11.64 -6.51 2.98
C ALA A 137 12.77 -5.47 3.14
N GLY A 138 12.45 -4.26 3.60
CA GLY A 138 13.45 -3.26 3.96
C GLY A 138 14.33 -3.71 5.13
N PRO A 139 15.52 -3.10 5.31
CA PRO A 139 16.29 -3.24 6.55
C PRO A 139 15.42 -2.93 7.78
N PRO A 140 15.69 -3.52 8.95
CA PRO A 140 14.86 -3.34 10.15
C PRO A 140 14.60 -1.87 10.53
N GLU A 141 15.59 -1.00 10.32
CA GLU A 141 15.47 0.43 10.61
C GLU A 141 14.48 1.12 9.65
N ALA A 142 14.51 0.76 8.36
CA ALA A 142 13.57 1.27 7.37
C ALA A 142 12.15 0.74 7.61
N TYR A 143 12.03 -0.53 8.01
CA TYR A 143 10.76 -1.11 8.39
C TYR A 143 10.16 -0.43 9.63
N ALA A 144 10.99 -0.14 10.64
CA ALA A 144 10.53 0.57 11.84
C ALA A 144 10.04 2.00 11.51
N ALA A 145 10.72 2.70 10.59
CA ALA A 145 10.28 3.99 10.10
C ALA A 145 8.93 3.89 9.36
N TYR A 146 8.75 2.87 8.50
CA TYR A 146 7.48 2.53 7.86
C TYR A 146 6.36 2.32 8.89
N ALA A 147 6.56 1.43 9.86
CA ALA A 147 5.55 1.12 10.88
C ALA A 147 5.19 2.35 11.73
N SER A 148 6.17 3.20 12.04
CA SER A 148 5.94 4.47 12.73
C SER A 148 5.15 5.48 11.90
N ALA A 149 5.42 5.55 10.58
CA ALA A 149 4.68 6.43 9.68
C ALA A 149 3.22 5.97 9.56
N ILE A 150 2.98 4.66 9.43
CA ILE A 150 1.62 4.09 9.49
C ILE A 150 0.93 4.45 10.80
N ARG A 151 1.58 4.26 11.97
CA ARG A 151 0.98 4.65 13.27
C ARG A 151 0.54 6.11 13.29
N ALA A 152 1.32 7.00 12.67
CA ALA A 152 1.01 8.43 12.63
C ALA A 152 -0.23 8.76 11.75
N GLU A 153 -0.48 8.01 10.67
CA GLU A 153 -1.69 8.19 9.84
C GLU A 153 -2.97 7.81 10.61
N TYR A 154 -2.86 6.83 11.51
CA TYR A 154 -3.94 6.41 12.39
C TYR A 154 -3.93 7.12 13.75
N GLY A 155 -3.30 8.30 13.87
CA GLY A 155 -3.23 9.06 15.13
C GLY A 155 -4.59 9.47 15.73
N HIS A 156 -5.67 9.37 14.94
CA HIS A 156 -7.05 9.58 15.38
C HIS A 156 -7.62 8.39 16.18
N LEU A 157 -7.03 7.20 16.07
CA LEU A 157 -7.40 6.01 16.84
C LEU A 157 -6.68 5.98 18.18
N SER A 158 -7.35 5.42 19.20
CA SER A 158 -6.68 5.02 20.43
C SER A 158 -5.59 3.97 20.17
N ASP A 159 -4.65 3.82 21.10
CA ASP A 159 -3.59 2.83 20.96
C ASP A 159 -4.14 1.39 20.95
N GLU A 160 -5.26 1.13 21.64
CA GLU A 160 -5.92 -0.17 21.65
C GLU A 160 -6.55 -0.49 20.28
N GLU A 161 -7.35 0.43 19.72
CA GLU A 161 -8.00 0.28 18.42
C GLU A 161 -6.96 0.12 17.30
N PHE A 162 -5.93 0.98 17.29
CA PHE A 162 -4.84 0.87 16.31
C PHE A 162 -4.11 -0.47 16.44
N THR A 163 -3.78 -0.89 17.66
CA THR A 163 -3.06 -2.15 17.90
C THR A 163 -3.86 -3.35 17.40
N ALA A 164 -5.16 -3.40 17.71
CA ALA A 164 -6.04 -4.47 17.25
C ALA A 164 -6.13 -4.52 15.71
N GLY A 165 -6.35 -3.36 15.06
CA GLY A 165 -6.43 -3.27 13.61
C GLY A 165 -5.10 -3.62 12.93
N ARG A 166 -3.97 -3.11 13.45
CA ARG A 166 -2.64 -3.41 12.90
C ARG A 166 -2.27 -4.88 13.05
N ILE A 167 -2.61 -5.51 14.18
CA ILE A 167 -2.44 -6.96 14.36
C ILE A 167 -3.19 -7.73 13.27
N ALA A 168 -4.46 -7.38 13.00
CA ALA A 168 -5.25 -8.06 11.98
C ALA A 168 -4.62 -7.96 10.57
N VAL A 169 -4.11 -6.78 10.19
CA VAL A 169 -3.39 -6.58 8.92
C VAL A 169 -2.13 -7.45 8.83
N LEU A 170 -1.31 -7.46 9.90
CA LEU A 170 -0.08 -8.26 9.93
C LEU A 170 -0.39 -9.76 9.86
N GLU A 171 -1.44 -10.22 10.53
CA GLU A 171 -1.90 -11.61 10.49
C GLU A 171 -2.41 -12.00 9.10
N GLN A 172 -3.19 -11.14 8.43
CA GLN A 172 -3.64 -11.35 7.06
C GLN A 172 -2.45 -11.52 6.10
N LEU A 173 -1.46 -10.62 6.17
CA LEU A 173 -0.26 -10.71 5.34
C LEU A 173 0.54 -11.98 5.63
N LEU A 174 0.74 -12.32 6.91
CA LEU A 174 1.47 -13.53 7.29
C LEU A 174 0.76 -14.82 6.89
N ALA A 175 -0.57 -14.80 6.78
CA ALA A 175 -1.39 -15.92 6.34
C ALA A 175 -1.31 -16.19 4.82
N LEU A 176 -0.82 -15.23 4.03
CA LEU A 176 -0.59 -15.45 2.60
C LEU A 176 0.43 -16.58 2.40
N PRO A 177 0.17 -17.54 1.49
CA PRO A 177 1.12 -18.62 1.20
C PRO A 177 2.48 -18.09 0.72
N ARG A 178 2.46 -16.98 -0.02
CA ARG A 178 3.63 -16.20 -0.45
C ARG A 178 3.29 -14.72 -0.39
N LEU A 179 4.17 -13.93 0.21
CA LEU A 179 4.08 -12.47 0.19
C LEU A 179 4.48 -11.94 -1.18
N TYR A 180 5.54 -12.51 -1.75
CA TYR A 180 6.06 -12.11 -3.06
C TYR A 180 5.83 -13.20 -4.10
N ARG A 181 5.31 -12.82 -5.26
CA ARG A 181 4.80 -13.75 -6.27
C ARG A 181 5.77 -13.95 -7.41
N LEU A 182 6.56 -12.93 -7.74
CA LEU A 182 7.56 -12.98 -8.80
C LEU A 182 8.85 -13.68 -8.31
N PRO A 183 9.41 -14.59 -9.12
CA PRO A 183 10.64 -15.31 -8.75
C PRO A 183 11.83 -14.39 -8.42
N ASP A 184 11.96 -13.27 -9.14
CA ASP A 184 13.09 -12.34 -9.04
C ASP A 184 13.21 -11.68 -7.66
N VAL A 185 12.11 -11.65 -6.90
CA VAL A 185 12.02 -11.04 -5.56
C VAL A 185 11.73 -12.06 -4.47
N ALA A 186 11.70 -13.36 -4.78
CA ALA A 186 11.43 -14.41 -3.79
C ALA A 186 12.42 -14.38 -2.59
N GLY A 187 13.65 -13.90 -2.81
CA GLY A 187 14.66 -13.72 -1.77
C GLY A 187 14.31 -12.66 -0.71
N TRP A 188 13.30 -11.82 -0.94
CA TRP A 188 12.83 -10.81 0.01
C TRP A 188 11.97 -11.41 1.14
N GLU A 189 11.28 -12.52 0.85
CA GLU A 189 10.26 -13.07 1.73
C GLU A 189 10.77 -13.41 3.14
N PRO A 190 11.96 -14.03 3.34
CA PRO A 190 12.47 -14.30 4.67
C PRO A 190 12.60 -13.05 5.55
N ARG A 191 13.06 -11.93 4.96
CA ARG A 191 13.22 -10.67 5.69
C ARG A 191 11.87 -10.02 5.96
N ALA A 192 10.96 -9.99 4.98
CA ALA A 192 9.63 -9.45 5.17
C ALA A 192 8.87 -10.17 6.29
N ARG A 193 8.88 -11.50 6.29
CA ARG A 193 8.25 -12.30 7.34
C ARG A 193 8.88 -12.06 8.72
N ALA A 194 10.21 -11.91 8.78
CA ALA A 194 10.89 -11.59 10.04
C ALA A 194 10.46 -10.22 10.59
N ASN A 195 10.39 -9.20 9.73
CA ASN A 195 9.94 -7.86 10.11
C ASN A 195 8.47 -7.85 10.59
N LEU A 196 7.56 -8.45 9.82
CA LEU A 196 6.13 -8.57 10.17
C LEU A 196 5.94 -9.31 11.50
N ALA A 197 6.64 -10.43 11.68
CA ALA A 197 6.55 -11.24 12.91
C ALA A 197 7.10 -10.49 14.14
N ALA A 198 8.18 -9.72 13.98
CA ALA A 198 8.74 -8.91 15.06
C ALA A 198 7.77 -7.79 15.49
N GLU A 199 7.14 -7.09 14.53
CA GLU A 199 6.11 -6.09 14.82
C GLU A 199 4.91 -6.72 15.53
N LEU A 200 4.41 -7.86 15.00
CA LEU A 200 3.28 -8.58 15.57
C LEU A 200 3.54 -9.01 17.02
N ALA A 201 4.74 -9.54 17.31
CA ALA A 201 5.13 -9.93 18.66
C ALA A 201 5.16 -8.73 19.63
N LEU A 202 5.71 -7.59 19.18
CA LEU A 202 5.75 -6.36 19.96
C LEU A 202 4.34 -5.85 20.28
N LEU A 203 3.44 -5.81 19.28
CA LEU A 203 2.06 -5.35 19.45
C LEU A 203 1.28 -6.25 20.40
N ARG A 204 1.39 -7.57 20.27
CA ARG A 204 0.75 -8.53 21.20
C ARG A 204 1.26 -8.37 22.63
N SER A 205 2.56 -8.15 22.81
CA SER A 205 3.14 -7.88 24.14
C SER A 205 2.58 -6.60 24.76
N ARG A 206 2.38 -5.54 23.96
CA ARG A 206 1.78 -4.28 24.43
C ARG A 206 0.31 -4.45 24.81
N ALA A 207 -0.47 -5.15 23.99
CA ALA A 207 -1.87 -5.43 24.28
C ALA A 207 -2.05 -6.23 25.59
N ALA A 208 -1.21 -7.26 25.81
CA ALA A 208 -1.23 -8.04 27.04
C ALA A 208 -0.86 -7.21 28.28
N ALA A 209 0.13 -6.31 28.16
CA ALA A 209 0.53 -5.43 29.26
C ALA A 209 -0.56 -4.36 29.58
N GLY A 210 -1.22 -3.82 28.55
CA GLY A 210 -2.33 -2.86 28.73
C GLY A 210 -3.57 -3.48 29.36
N GLY A 211 -3.91 -4.73 29.01
CA GLY A 211 -5.03 -5.47 29.62
C GLY A 211 -4.78 -5.86 31.08
N ALA A 212 -3.53 -6.07 31.49
CA ALA A 212 -3.17 -6.42 32.87
C ALA A 212 -3.34 -5.25 33.87
N SER A 213 -3.40 -4.01 33.39
CA SER A 213 -3.68 -2.83 34.23
C SER A 213 -5.17 -2.57 34.49
N GLY A 214 -6.08 -3.38 33.93
CA GLY A 214 -7.54 -3.26 34.09
C GLY A 214 -8.15 -4.02 35.28
N ASN A 215 -7.35 -4.67 36.15
CA ASN A 215 -7.89 -5.34 37.33
C ASN A 215 -8.18 -4.34 38.45
N ALA A 216 -9.40 -3.80 38.42
CA ALA A 216 -10.00 -3.13 39.57
C ALA A 216 -10.03 -4.09 40.77
N THR A 217 -9.48 -3.62 41.87
CA THR A 217 -9.52 -4.22 43.21
C THR A 217 -10.94 -4.71 43.52
N PRO A 218 -11.15 -5.99 43.91
CA PRO A 218 -12.44 -6.39 44.43
C PRO A 218 -12.72 -5.59 45.71
N PRO A 219 -13.96 -5.11 45.94
CA PRO A 219 -14.28 -4.38 47.16
C PRO A 219 -14.04 -5.29 48.37
N PRO A 220 -13.62 -4.72 49.52
CA PRO A 220 -13.41 -5.53 50.72
C PRO A 220 -14.73 -6.12 51.16
N SER A 221 -14.72 -7.42 51.43
CA SER A 221 -15.79 -8.11 52.14
C SER A 221 -15.98 -7.46 53.51
N ALA A 222 -17.18 -6.95 53.77
CA ALA A 222 -17.61 -6.56 55.09
C ALA A 222 -18.81 -7.41 55.49
N GLY A 223 -18.65 -8.17 56.60
CA GLY A 223 -19.72 -8.61 57.49
C GLY A 223 -20.63 -9.73 57.00
#